data_AF-A0A1Y2QT13-F1
#
_entry.id   AF-A0A1Y2QT13-F1
#
_cell.length_a   1.000
_cell.length_b   1.000
_cell.length_c   1.000
_cell.angle_alpha   90.00
_cell.angle_beta   90.00
_cell.angle_gamma   90.00
#
_symmetry.space_group_name_H-M   'P 1'
#
loop_
_entity.id
_entity.type
_entity.pdbx_description
1 polymer ?
#
loop_
_entity_poly.entity_id
_entity_poly.type
_entity_poly.pdbx_seq_one_letter_code
_entity_poly.pdbx_strand_id
1 'polypeptide(L)'
;MLRVSIHSSDAKGINAGNQLAQLDIAYAKLGPIADYVVGIAIRGVGAVEPDRVANYPRWAGSVWDLVARALTRLLFRADQAPPGRAPDRRCAYTTKLCAIVERISPEGPLAEVANVEILQAGGKRGMYLARFEEDILGTREASFAYGLKSLSYPELLLRAICHAYFGKDTLGPRPSLILPPTMKVDGIEVFDVESLSEPARTGFLRYRGFYLPLSSAPDPLVPGQAYVDFLSRG
;
A
#
# COMPACT_ATOMS: atom_id res chain seq x y z
N MET A 1 -11.01 3.39 -4.38
CA MET A 1 -10.28 2.18 -4.88
C MET A 1 -8.81 2.55 -4.99
N LEU A 2 -7.90 1.59 -4.82
CA LEU A 2 -6.49 1.77 -5.19
C LEU A 2 -6.21 0.99 -6.47
N ARG A 3 -5.44 1.57 -7.36
CA ARG A 3 -4.87 0.92 -8.54
C ARG A 3 -3.37 0.92 -8.43
N VAL A 4 -2.76 -0.22 -8.70
CA VAL A 4 -1.31 -0.38 -8.76
C VAL A 4 -0.93 -0.79 -10.17
N SER A 5 -0.14 0.04 -10.84
CA SER A 5 0.41 -0.28 -12.16
C SER A 5 1.87 -0.69 -11.99
N ILE A 6 2.31 -1.75 -12.69
CA ILE A 6 3.69 -2.24 -12.66
C ILE A 6 4.28 -2.09 -14.06
N HIS A 7 5.45 -1.45 -14.18
CA HIS A 7 6.07 -1.09 -15.46
C HIS A 7 7.53 -1.54 -15.56
N SER A 8 7.96 -1.92 -16.77
CA SER A 8 9.36 -2.23 -17.09
C SER A 8 10.19 -0.97 -17.40
N SER A 9 10.05 0.08 -16.58
CA SER A 9 10.77 1.34 -16.73
C SER A 9 11.15 1.93 -15.37
N ASP A 10 11.84 3.07 -15.41
CA ASP A 10 11.86 4.01 -14.29
C ASP A 10 10.55 4.81 -14.25
N ALA A 11 10.34 5.59 -13.19
CA ALA A 11 9.12 6.36 -12.99
C ALA A 11 8.87 7.37 -14.13
N LYS A 12 9.93 7.95 -14.71
CA LYS A 12 9.83 8.93 -15.81
C LYS A 12 9.43 8.30 -17.14
N GLY A 13 9.73 7.02 -17.34
CA GLY A 13 9.50 6.29 -18.58
C GLY A 13 8.13 5.60 -18.67
N ILE A 14 7.24 5.77 -17.70
CA ILE A 14 5.96 5.05 -17.63
C ILE A 14 5.08 5.34 -18.86
N ASN A 15 4.56 4.28 -19.47
CA ASN A 15 3.57 4.35 -20.53
C ASN A 15 2.79 3.04 -20.67
N ALA A 16 1.71 3.04 -21.44
CA ALA A 16 0.91 1.82 -21.66
C ALA A 16 1.70 0.67 -22.31
N GLY A 17 2.70 1.00 -23.14
CA GLY A 17 3.52 0.02 -23.86
C GLY A 17 4.48 -0.76 -22.98
N ASN A 18 4.86 -0.24 -21.80
CA ASN A 18 5.74 -0.90 -20.84
C ASN A 18 5.03 -1.38 -19.57
N GLN A 19 3.69 -1.27 -19.51
CA GLN A 19 2.90 -1.81 -18.42
C GLN A 19 2.92 -3.36 -18.49
N LEU A 20 3.25 -3.96 -17.36
CA LEU A 20 3.42 -5.40 -17.16
C LEU A 20 2.26 -6.01 -16.38
N ALA A 21 1.69 -5.27 -15.42
CA ALA A 21 0.54 -5.71 -14.66
C ALA A 21 -0.27 -4.52 -14.13
N GLN A 22 -1.53 -4.78 -13.80
CA GLN A 22 -2.41 -3.87 -13.08
C GLN A 22 -3.09 -4.65 -11.95
N LEU A 23 -2.93 -4.18 -10.72
CA LEU A 23 -3.61 -4.66 -9.53
C LEU A 23 -4.65 -3.62 -9.10
N ASP A 24 -5.89 -4.03 -8.92
CA ASP A 24 -6.95 -3.18 -8.36
C ASP A 24 -7.34 -3.71 -6.96
N ILE A 25 -7.44 -2.79 -5.99
CA ILE A 25 -7.82 -3.05 -4.60
C ILE A 25 -9.05 -2.20 -4.28
N ALA A 26 -10.21 -2.85 -4.19
CA ALA A 26 -11.50 -2.20 -3.97
C ALA A 26 -12.12 -2.63 -2.63
N TYR A 27 -12.92 -1.77 -2.03
CA TYR A 27 -13.66 -2.14 -0.81
C TYR A 27 -14.73 -3.18 -1.14
N ALA A 28 -14.71 -4.30 -0.42
CA ALA A 28 -15.83 -5.23 -0.30
C ALA A 28 -16.75 -4.80 0.85
N LYS A 29 -16.15 -4.34 1.94
CA LYS A 29 -16.80 -3.81 3.14
C LYS A 29 -16.00 -2.61 3.64
N LEU A 30 -16.67 -1.47 3.77
CA LEU A 30 -16.08 -0.24 4.31
C LEU A 30 -16.39 -0.12 5.80
N GLY A 31 -15.39 0.27 6.59
CA GLY A 31 -15.49 0.45 8.05
C GLY A 31 -14.11 0.53 8.68
N PRO A 32 -14.01 0.76 10.01
CA PRO A 32 -12.72 0.79 10.73
C PRO A 32 -11.86 -0.45 10.46
N ILE A 33 -12.51 -1.60 10.39
CA ILE A 33 -11.97 -2.86 9.91
C ILE A 33 -12.63 -3.16 8.56
N ALA A 34 -11.86 -3.07 7.48
CA ALA A 34 -12.34 -3.18 6.12
C ALA A 34 -11.99 -4.55 5.50
N ASP A 35 -12.84 -4.98 4.57
CA ASP A 35 -12.54 -6.08 3.67
C ASP A 35 -12.34 -5.52 2.27
N TYR A 36 -11.33 -6.02 1.56
CA TYR A 36 -11.01 -5.62 0.20
C TYR A 36 -11.18 -6.79 -0.76
N VAL A 37 -11.78 -6.54 -1.94
CA VAL A 37 -11.66 -7.41 -3.10
C VAL A 37 -10.43 -6.97 -3.88
N VAL A 38 -9.60 -7.92 -4.26
CA VAL A 38 -8.35 -7.68 -4.99
C VAL A 38 -8.34 -8.48 -6.27
N GLY A 39 -7.88 -7.86 -7.36
CA GLY A 39 -7.74 -8.51 -8.66
C GLY A 39 -6.50 -8.00 -9.38
N ILE A 40 -5.85 -8.86 -10.17
CA ILE A 40 -4.67 -8.49 -10.96
C ILE A 40 -4.78 -9.02 -12.39
N ALA A 41 -4.45 -8.18 -13.35
CA ALA A 41 -4.24 -8.54 -14.74
C ALA A 41 -2.73 -8.46 -15.05
N ILE A 42 -2.17 -9.54 -15.61
CA ILE A 42 -0.75 -9.63 -15.95
C ILE A 42 -0.61 -9.76 -17.47
N ARG A 43 0.22 -8.91 -18.07
CA ARG A 43 0.46 -8.91 -19.51
C ARG A 43 1.02 -10.27 -19.97
N GLY A 44 0.39 -10.85 -21.00
CA GLY A 44 0.75 -12.15 -21.55
C GLY A 44 0.21 -13.36 -20.77
N VAL A 45 -0.39 -13.15 -19.59
CA VAL A 45 -1.03 -14.22 -18.80
C VAL A 45 -2.55 -14.02 -18.74
N GLY A 46 -3.02 -12.77 -18.62
CA GLY A 46 -4.42 -12.41 -18.49
C GLY A 46 -4.81 -12.08 -17.04
N ALA A 47 -6.12 -12.10 -16.77
CA ALA A 47 -6.66 -11.88 -15.44
C ALA A 47 -6.42 -13.10 -14.54
N VAL A 48 -5.91 -12.87 -13.34
CA VAL A 48 -5.84 -13.88 -12.28
C VAL A 48 -7.17 -13.88 -11.53
N GLU A 49 -7.61 -15.05 -11.07
CA GLU A 49 -8.82 -15.17 -10.27
C GLU A 49 -8.75 -14.21 -9.05
N PRO A 50 -9.77 -13.37 -8.82
CA PRO A 50 -9.77 -12.42 -7.70
C PRO A 50 -9.66 -13.11 -6.33
N ASP A 51 -9.29 -12.34 -5.30
CA ASP A 51 -9.27 -12.79 -3.91
C ASP A 51 -9.75 -11.68 -2.98
N ARG A 52 -9.65 -11.91 -1.67
CA ARG A 52 -9.98 -10.93 -0.63
C ARG A 52 -8.86 -10.76 0.38
N VAL A 53 -8.64 -9.51 0.79
CA VAL A 53 -7.91 -9.17 2.02
C VAL A 53 -8.96 -8.82 3.07
N ALA A 54 -9.19 -9.75 4.01
CA ALA A 54 -10.20 -9.57 5.05
C ALA A 54 -9.61 -8.92 6.31
N ASN A 55 -10.49 -8.24 7.06
CA ASN A 55 -10.24 -7.67 8.38
C ASN A 55 -9.00 -6.77 8.46
N TYR A 56 -8.82 -5.90 7.48
CA TYR A 56 -7.69 -4.97 7.43
C TYR A 56 -8.06 -3.64 8.10
N PRO A 57 -7.33 -3.20 9.13
CA PRO A 57 -7.63 -1.94 9.80
C PRO A 57 -7.26 -0.76 8.92
N ARG A 58 -8.23 0.11 8.66
CA ARG A 58 -8.03 1.28 7.80
C ARG A 58 -7.09 2.28 8.47
N TRP A 59 -6.30 2.95 7.64
CA TRP A 59 -5.39 4.02 8.08
C TRP A 59 -4.39 3.60 9.17
N ALA A 60 -4.17 2.29 9.35
CA ALA A 60 -3.34 1.73 10.41
C ALA A 60 -1.89 1.45 9.99
N GLY A 61 -1.60 1.49 8.68
CA GLY A 61 -0.29 1.16 8.15
C GLY A 61 -0.11 1.70 6.74
N SER A 62 1.09 1.46 6.20
CA SER A 62 1.47 1.89 4.85
C SER A 62 0.53 1.35 3.78
N VAL A 63 0.33 2.14 2.72
CA VAL A 63 -0.35 1.65 1.50
C VAL A 63 0.37 0.43 0.92
N TRP A 64 1.69 0.35 1.04
CA TRP A 64 2.48 -0.79 0.57
C TRP A 64 2.22 -2.06 1.39
N ASP A 65 1.90 -1.99 2.68
CA ASP A 65 1.50 -3.17 3.46
C ASP A 65 0.19 -3.76 2.88
N LEU A 66 -0.79 -2.92 2.54
CA LEU A 66 -2.03 -3.37 1.89
C LEU A 66 -1.76 -3.98 0.51
N VAL A 67 -0.90 -3.34 -0.30
CA VAL A 67 -0.48 -3.88 -1.61
C VAL A 67 0.21 -5.23 -1.46
N ALA A 68 1.10 -5.39 -0.49
CA ALA A 68 1.79 -6.64 -0.24
C ALA A 68 0.83 -7.75 0.20
N ARG A 69 -0.15 -7.44 1.07
CA ARG A 69 -1.20 -8.39 1.44
C ARG A 69 -2.07 -8.79 0.25
N ALA A 70 -2.45 -7.83 -0.59
CA ALA A 70 -3.21 -8.10 -1.81
C ALA A 70 -2.46 -9.02 -2.78
N LEU A 71 -1.18 -8.71 -3.05
CA LEU A 71 -0.30 -9.55 -3.86
C LEU A 71 -0.13 -10.95 -3.26
N THR A 72 0.02 -11.05 -1.94
CA THR A 72 0.15 -12.34 -1.26
C THR A 72 -1.08 -13.21 -1.44
N ARG A 73 -2.29 -12.63 -1.29
CA ARG A 73 -3.56 -13.34 -1.55
C ARG A 73 -3.63 -13.80 -3.01
N LEU A 74 -3.32 -12.93 -3.96
CA LEU A 74 -3.44 -13.24 -5.40
C LEU A 74 -2.41 -14.27 -5.89
N LEU A 75 -1.18 -14.22 -5.37
CA LEU A 75 -0.09 -15.10 -5.81
C LEU A 75 -0.11 -16.46 -5.11
N PHE A 76 -0.53 -16.50 -3.83
CA PHE A 76 -0.35 -17.67 -2.98
C PHE A 76 -1.63 -18.19 -2.32
N ARG A 77 -2.77 -17.47 -2.46
CA ARG A 77 -4.05 -17.82 -1.80
C ARG A 77 -3.92 -17.96 -0.28
N ALA A 78 -2.99 -17.21 0.30
CA ALA A 78 -2.60 -17.30 1.69
C ALA A 78 -2.42 -15.91 2.31
N ASP A 79 -2.46 -15.83 3.64
CA ASP A 79 -2.26 -14.58 4.38
C ASP A 79 -0.77 -14.27 4.65
N GLN A 80 0.12 -15.18 4.25
CA GLN A 80 1.56 -15.07 4.35
C GLN A 80 2.21 -15.55 3.07
N ALA A 81 3.22 -14.80 2.61
CA ALA A 81 4.04 -15.24 1.49
C ALA A 81 4.97 -16.37 1.98
N PRO A 82 5.16 -17.44 1.20
CA PRO A 82 6.18 -18.44 1.54
C PRO A 82 7.57 -17.77 1.52
N PRO A 83 8.53 -18.22 2.34
CA PRO A 83 9.89 -17.71 2.30
C PRO A 83 10.48 -17.76 0.89
N GLY A 84 11.22 -16.72 0.54
CA GLY A 84 11.91 -16.63 -0.74
C GLY A 84 13.01 -17.69 -0.85
N ARG A 85 13.31 -18.08 -2.09
CA ARG A 85 14.48 -18.92 -2.38
C ARG A 85 15.66 -18.04 -2.73
N ALA A 86 16.86 -18.47 -2.35
CA ALA A 86 18.07 -17.81 -2.80
C ALA A 86 18.16 -17.85 -4.34
N PRO A 87 18.50 -16.72 -4.99
CA PRO A 87 18.60 -16.67 -6.44
C PRO A 87 19.73 -17.58 -6.96
N ASP A 88 19.43 -18.30 -8.04
CA ASP A 88 20.38 -19.07 -8.83
C ASP A 88 21.14 -18.14 -9.81
N ARG A 89 22.39 -18.46 -10.18
CA ARG A 89 23.18 -17.73 -11.21
C ARG A 89 22.46 -17.58 -12.56
N ARG A 90 21.53 -18.48 -12.88
CA ARG A 90 20.69 -18.52 -14.09
C ARG A 90 19.28 -17.98 -13.87
N CYS A 91 19.00 -17.31 -12.75
CA CYS A 91 17.68 -16.73 -12.52
C CYS A 91 17.33 -15.69 -13.61
N ALA A 92 16.05 -15.65 -13.97
CA ALA A 92 15.50 -14.55 -14.76
C ALA A 92 15.55 -13.26 -13.93
N TYR A 93 15.81 -12.14 -14.60
CA TYR A 93 15.97 -10.85 -13.95
C TYR A 93 15.47 -9.72 -14.85
N THR A 94 15.04 -8.63 -14.23
CA THR A 94 14.91 -7.32 -14.88
C THR A 94 15.99 -6.40 -14.36
N THR A 95 16.39 -5.41 -15.17
CA THR A 95 17.34 -4.36 -14.77
C THR A 95 16.64 -3.22 -14.03
N LYS A 96 15.37 -2.96 -14.37
CA LYS A 96 14.52 -1.93 -13.77
C LYS A 96 13.06 -2.38 -13.71
N LEU A 97 12.37 -1.94 -12.67
CA LEU A 97 10.93 -2.05 -12.50
C LEU A 97 10.48 -0.80 -11.75
N CYS A 98 9.32 -0.27 -12.07
CA CYS A 98 8.64 0.66 -11.17
C CYS A 98 7.19 0.23 -10.96
N ALA A 99 6.61 0.66 -9.85
CA ALA A 99 5.18 0.57 -9.63
C ALA A 99 4.65 1.86 -9.03
N ILE A 100 3.44 2.24 -9.44
CA ILE A 100 2.73 3.42 -8.92
C ILE A 100 1.45 2.94 -8.28
N VAL A 101 1.11 3.53 -7.14
CA VAL A 101 -0.18 3.37 -6.47
C VAL A 101 -0.98 4.65 -6.64
N GLU A 102 -2.14 4.52 -7.27
CA GLU A 102 -3.06 5.60 -7.54
C GLU A 102 -4.35 5.39 -6.75
N ARG A 103 -4.83 6.44 -6.10
CA ARG A 103 -6.16 6.47 -5.51
C ARG A 103 -7.16 6.93 -6.55
N ILE A 104 -8.15 6.07 -6.80
CA ILE A 104 -9.29 6.34 -7.67
C ILE A 104 -10.50 6.59 -6.79
N SER A 105 -11.01 7.83 -6.83
CA SER A 105 -12.25 8.26 -6.17
C SER A 105 -13.33 8.53 -7.22
N PRO A 106 -14.61 8.20 -6.97
CA PRO A 106 -15.71 8.59 -7.85
C PRO A 106 -15.84 10.12 -7.99
N GLU A 107 -15.46 10.86 -6.95
CA GLU A 107 -15.73 12.31 -6.83
C GLU A 107 -14.48 13.18 -6.98
N GLY A 108 -13.31 12.58 -7.23
CA GLY A 108 -12.04 13.30 -7.17
C GLY A 108 -11.05 12.89 -8.26
N PRO A 109 -10.04 13.73 -8.52
CA PRO A 109 -8.99 13.41 -9.47
C PRO A 109 -8.23 12.17 -9.01
N LEU A 110 -7.71 11.44 -9.99
CA LEU A 110 -6.77 10.38 -9.76
C LEU A 110 -5.52 10.97 -9.09
N ALA A 111 -5.15 10.43 -7.93
CA ALA A 111 -4.04 10.93 -7.13
C ALA A 111 -3.01 9.83 -6.93
N GLU A 112 -1.77 10.07 -7.34
CA GLU A 112 -0.64 9.22 -6.95
C GLU A 112 -0.45 9.34 -5.43
N VAL A 113 -0.46 8.20 -4.73
CA VAL A 113 -0.28 8.14 -3.27
C VAL A 113 1.02 7.45 -2.87
N ALA A 114 1.63 6.69 -3.78
CA ALA A 114 2.93 6.10 -3.59
C ALA A 114 3.55 5.65 -4.92
N ASN A 115 4.87 5.55 -4.97
CA ASN A 115 5.61 4.92 -6.05
C ASN A 115 6.82 4.13 -5.52
N VAL A 116 7.35 3.25 -6.36
CA VAL A 116 8.60 2.52 -6.09
C VAL A 116 9.42 2.38 -7.36
N GLU A 117 10.72 2.53 -7.22
CA GLU A 117 11.71 2.13 -8.22
C GLU A 117 12.52 0.94 -7.69
N ILE A 118 12.63 -0.12 -8.48
CA ILE A 118 13.41 -1.32 -8.19
C ILE A 118 14.46 -1.49 -9.27
N LEU A 119 15.72 -1.39 -8.89
CA LEU A 119 16.87 -1.44 -9.79
C LEU A 119 17.74 -2.65 -9.47
N GLN A 120 18.29 -3.27 -10.49
CA GLN A 120 19.28 -4.32 -10.30
C GLN A 120 20.56 -3.75 -9.69
N ALA A 121 20.99 -4.29 -8.56
CA ALA A 121 22.13 -3.78 -7.81
C ALA A 121 23.46 -4.26 -8.42
N GLY A 122 24.30 -3.32 -8.88
CA GLY A 122 25.67 -3.59 -9.34
C GLY A 122 25.78 -4.60 -10.47
N GLY A 123 24.76 -4.72 -11.33
CA GLY A 123 24.70 -5.69 -12.43
C GLY A 123 24.62 -7.16 -11.98
N LYS A 124 24.51 -7.44 -10.67
CA LYS A 124 24.43 -8.80 -10.15
C LYS A 124 23.02 -9.33 -10.34
N ARG A 125 22.88 -10.46 -11.03
CA ARG A 125 21.58 -11.13 -11.20
C ARG A 125 21.00 -11.51 -9.85
N GLY A 126 19.71 -11.22 -9.71
CA GLY A 126 18.94 -11.50 -8.52
C GLY A 126 19.25 -10.65 -7.30
N MET A 127 20.01 -9.56 -7.44
CA MET A 127 20.21 -8.56 -6.39
C MET A 127 19.54 -7.25 -6.80
N TYR A 128 18.77 -6.68 -5.89
CA TYR A 128 17.95 -5.50 -6.15
C TYR A 128 18.08 -4.45 -5.06
N LEU A 129 17.98 -3.19 -5.46
CA LEU A 129 17.74 -2.03 -4.61
C LEU A 129 16.33 -1.52 -4.91
N ALA A 130 15.49 -1.39 -3.91
CA ALA A 130 14.18 -0.77 -4.02
C ALA A 130 14.14 0.54 -3.22
N ARG A 131 13.60 1.59 -3.84
CA ARG A 131 13.31 2.88 -3.21
C ARG A 131 11.82 3.15 -3.34
N PHE A 132 11.15 3.17 -2.21
CA PHE A 132 9.73 3.46 -2.06
C PHE A 132 9.55 4.90 -1.65
N GLU A 133 8.56 5.56 -2.23
CA GLU A 133 8.06 6.86 -1.81
C GLU A 133 6.56 6.74 -1.55
N GLU A 134 6.12 7.24 -0.40
CA GLU A 134 4.73 7.25 0.03
C GLU A 134 4.38 8.64 0.55
N ASP A 135 3.21 9.14 0.15
CA ASP A 135 2.74 10.49 0.45
C ASP A 135 2.73 10.81 1.96
N ILE A 136 2.39 9.84 2.82
CA ILE A 136 2.25 10.08 4.27
C ILE A 136 3.46 9.57 5.06
N LEU A 137 3.94 8.37 4.77
CA LEU A 137 5.00 7.71 5.55
C LEU A 137 6.41 7.95 5.00
N GLY A 138 6.54 8.72 3.92
CA GLY A 138 7.81 9.15 3.34
C GLY A 138 8.55 8.04 2.60
N THR A 139 9.87 8.15 2.57
CA THR A 139 10.75 7.29 1.77
C THR A 139 11.23 6.08 2.58
N ARG A 140 11.33 4.92 1.93
CA ARG A 140 12.01 3.72 2.45
C ARG A 140 12.87 3.07 1.39
N GLU A 141 13.99 2.51 1.80
CA GLU A 141 14.89 1.81 0.90
C GLU A 141 15.23 0.43 1.43
N ALA A 142 15.43 -0.53 0.52
CA ALA A 142 15.92 -1.86 0.87
C ALA A 142 16.78 -2.45 -0.24
N SER A 143 17.83 -3.16 0.17
CA SER A 143 18.54 -4.11 -0.69
C SER A 143 18.06 -5.53 -0.39
N PHE A 144 17.81 -6.31 -1.43
CA PHE A 144 17.30 -7.68 -1.27
C PHE A 144 17.72 -8.61 -2.41
N ALA A 145 17.59 -9.90 -2.14
CA ALA A 145 17.83 -10.95 -3.12
C ALA A 145 16.51 -11.53 -3.61
N TYR A 146 16.35 -11.68 -4.91
CA TYR A 146 15.20 -12.33 -5.52
C TYR A 146 15.59 -12.93 -6.87
N GLY A 147 15.21 -14.17 -7.13
CA GLY A 147 15.43 -14.75 -8.45
C GLY A 147 14.70 -16.07 -8.60
N LEU A 148 13.95 -16.17 -9.69
CA LEU A 148 13.24 -17.37 -10.09
C LEU A 148 13.71 -17.80 -11.48
N LYS A 149 13.39 -19.03 -11.88
CA LYS A 149 13.63 -19.49 -13.26
C LYS A 149 12.84 -18.68 -14.29
N SER A 150 11.63 -18.25 -13.92
CA SER A 150 10.79 -17.34 -14.70
C SER A 150 10.46 -16.12 -13.84
N LEU A 151 10.63 -14.93 -14.39
CA LEU A 151 10.46 -13.69 -13.64
C LEU A 151 8.98 -13.39 -13.41
N SER A 152 8.57 -13.37 -12.14
CA SER A 152 7.28 -12.81 -11.72
C SER A 152 7.49 -11.37 -11.24
N TYR A 153 6.97 -10.41 -11.99
CA TYR A 153 7.03 -8.98 -11.63
C TYR A 153 6.18 -8.65 -10.38
N PRO A 154 4.95 -9.18 -10.23
CA PRO A 154 4.18 -8.96 -9.00
C PRO A 154 4.88 -9.57 -7.78
N GLU A 155 5.54 -10.73 -7.91
CA GLU A 155 6.29 -11.29 -6.79
C GLU A 155 7.57 -10.49 -6.49
N LEU A 156 8.28 -9.99 -7.52
CA LEU A 156 9.43 -9.08 -7.31
C LEU A 156 9.01 -7.84 -6.50
N LEU A 157 7.88 -7.22 -6.85
CA LEU A 157 7.31 -6.10 -6.10
C LEU A 157 6.97 -6.50 -4.67
N LEU A 158 6.31 -7.64 -4.46
CA LEU A 158 6.00 -8.16 -3.14
C LEU A 158 7.26 -8.32 -2.28
N ARG A 159 8.32 -8.94 -2.81
CA ARG A 159 9.58 -9.13 -2.07
C ARG A 159 10.24 -7.81 -1.74
N ALA A 160 10.23 -6.85 -2.67
CA ALA A 160 10.75 -5.52 -2.41
C ALA A 160 10.02 -4.84 -1.24
N ILE A 161 8.68 -4.92 -1.21
CA ILE A 161 7.87 -4.37 -0.11
C ILE A 161 8.23 -5.06 1.20
N CYS A 162 8.30 -6.40 1.21
CA CYS A 162 8.60 -7.15 2.43
C CYS A 162 9.94 -6.71 3.05
N HIS A 163 10.98 -6.55 2.23
CA HIS A 163 12.28 -6.12 2.73
C HIS A 163 12.29 -4.66 3.18
N ALA A 164 11.65 -3.74 2.45
CA ALA A 164 11.61 -2.32 2.80
C ALA A 164 10.75 -2.01 4.04
N TYR A 165 9.66 -2.75 4.24
CA TYR A 165 8.70 -2.45 5.31
C TYR A 165 8.82 -3.38 6.52
N PHE A 166 9.30 -4.61 6.35
CA PHE A 166 9.38 -5.60 7.42
C PHE A 166 10.80 -6.13 7.67
N GLY A 167 11.79 -5.73 6.87
CA GLY A 167 13.19 -6.14 7.04
C GLY A 167 13.46 -7.63 6.74
N LYS A 168 12.51 -8.34 6.14
CA LYS A 168 12.58 -9.78 5.85
C LYS A 168 11.82 -10.10 4.57
N ASP A 169 11.87 -11.34 4.11
CA ASP A 169 11.27 -11.81 2.86
C ASP A 169 9.78 -12.19 2.97
N THR A 170 9.20 -12.06 4.16
CA THR A 170 7.80 -12.39 4.50
C THR A 170 7.08 -11.19 5.10
N LEU A 171 5.74 -11.23 5.13
CA LEU A 171 4.94 -10.14 5.69
C LEU A 171 5.21 -9.98 7.19
N GLY A 172 5.09 -8.73 7.66
CA GLY A 172 5.00 -8.41 9.08
C GLY A 172 3.63 -8.77 9.67
N PRO A 173 3.46 -8.61 11.00
CA PRO A 173 2.15 -8.68 11.63
C PRO A 173 1.19 -7.67 10.97
N ARG A 174 -0.11 -7.97 10.99
CA ARG A 174 -1.12 -6.99 10.56
C ARG A 174 -1.00 -5.75 11.44
N PRO A 175 -1.05 -4.52 10.87
CA PRO A 175 -1.10 -3.33 11.69
C PRO A 175 -2.33 -3.39 12.61
N SER A 176 -2.26 -2.71 13.75
CA SER A 176 -3.40 -2.58 14.67
C SER A 176 -4.15 -1.30 14.36
N LEU A 177 -5.48 -1.30 14.52
CA LEU A 177 -6.27 -0.09 14.35
C LEU A 177 -5.75 1.00 15.29
N ILE A 178 -5.46 2.18 14.73
CA ILE A 178 -5.03 3.34 15.50
C ILE A 178 -6.28 3.94 16.15
N LEU A 179 -6.30 3.98 17.48
CA LEU A 179 -7.37 4.60 18.25
C LEU A 179 -6.73 5.70 19.11
N PRO A 180 -7.19 6.96 18.99
CA PRO A 180 -6.67 8.02 19.83
C PRO A 180 -7.15 7.84 21.28
N PRO A 181 -6.34 8.22 22.28
CA PRO A 181 -6.83 8.35 23.64
C PRO A 181 -7.96 9.39 23.70
N THR A 182 -9.03 9.07 24.43
CA THR A 182 -10.19 9.95 24.58
C THR A 182 -10.26 10.56 25.99
N MET A 183 -10.89 11.72 26.07
CA MET A 183 -11.21 12.43 27.31
C MET A 183 -12.63 12.99 27.26
N LYS A 184 -13.21 13.29 28.43
CA LYS A 184 -14.54 13.91 28.52
C LYS A 184 -14.41 15.41 28.73
N VAL A 185 -15.02 16.19 27.85
CA VAL A 185 -15.17 17.66 27.97
C VAL A 185 -16.65 17.96 27.84
N ASP A 186 -17.24 18.61 28.85
CA ASP A 186 -18.68 18.93 28.90
C ASP A 186 -19.61 17.74 28.61
N GLY A 187 -19.22 16.55 29.06
CA GLY A 187 -19.97 15.31 28.86
C GLY A 187 -19.80 14.65 27.48
N ILE A 188 -19.04 15.26 26.56
CA ILE A 188 -18.74 14.73 25.23
C ILE A 188 -17.38 14.04 25.25
N GLU A 189 -17.30 12.86 24.63
CA GLU A 189 -16.04 12.16 24.43
C GLU A 189 -15.29 12.76 23.23
N VAL A 190 -14.15 13.37 23.50
CA VAL A 190 -13.30 14.05 22.52
C VAL A 190 -11.89 13.46 22.54
N PHE A 191 -11.13 13.71 21.49
CA PHE A 191 -9.70 13.39 21.42
C PHE A 191 -8.92 14.53 20.76
N ASP A 192 -7.64 14.62 21.08
CA ASP A 192 -6.70 15.54 20.42
C ASP A 192 -6.20 14.90 19.12
N VAL A 193 -6.35 15.60 18.00
CA VAL A 193 -5.88 15.12 16.68
C VAL A 193 -4.38 14.85 16.67
N GLU A 194 -3.58 15.59 17.42
CA GLU A 194 -2.12 15.38 17.49
C GLU A 194 -1.76 14.07 18.22
N SER A 195 -2.70 13.46 18.94
CA SER A 195 -2.50 12.14 19.56
C SER A 195 -2.59 10.98 18.57
N LEU A 196 -3.09 11.21 17.35
CA LEU A 196 -3.10 10.19 16.29
C LEU A 196 -1.69 9.97 15.74
N SER A 197 -1.29 8.71 15.61
CA SER A 197 -0.09 8.35 14.85
C SER A 197 -0.36 8.36 13.35
N GLU A 198 0.70 8.51 12.55
CA GLU A 198 0.59 8.32 11.10
C GLU A 198 0.36 6.85 10.75
N PRO A 199 -0.39 6.55 9.66
CA PRO A 199 -0.94 7.51 8.69
C PRO A 199 -2.33 8.05 9.05
N ALA A 200 -2.90 7.64 10.20
CA ALA A 200 -4.25 8.01 10.60
C ALA A 200 -4.43 9.51 10.80
N ARG A 201 -3.44 10.20 11.39
CA ARG A 201 -3.50 11.66 11.62
C ARG A 201 -3.64 12.44 10.31
N THR A 202 -2.73 12.24 9.37
CA THR A 202 -2.77 12.94 8.08
C THR A 202 -4.04 12.59 7.30
N GLY A 203 -4.45 11.31 7.31
CA GLY A 203 -5.70 10.88 6.71
C GLY A 203 -6.92 11.60 7.28
N PHE A 204 -7.00 11.69 8.61
CA PHE A 204 -8.09 12.33 9.32
C PHE A 204 -8.14 13.84 9.07
N LEU A 205 -6.98 14.52 9.09
CA LEU A 205 -6.88 15.95 8.79
C LEU A 205 -7.35 16.26 7.37
N ARG A 206 -6.96 15.44 6.38
CA ARG A 206 -7.44 15.59 4.99
C ARG A 206 -8.94 15.39 4.89
N TYR A 207 -9.48 14.35 5.53
CA TYR A 207 -10.92 14.13 5.61
C TYR A 207 -11.63 15.35 6.19
N ARG A 208 -11.17 15.87 7.34
CA ARG A 208 -11.72 17.10 7.93
C ARG A 208 -11.65 18.29 6.99
N GLY A 209 -10.54 18.48 6.28
CA GLY A 209 -10.37 19.57 5.32
C GLY A 209 -11.34 19.54 4.15
N PHE A 210 -11.84 18.36 3.75
CA PHE A 210 -12.88 18.24 2.72
C PHE A 210 -14.28 18.54 3.23
N TYR A 211 -14.58 18.28 4.51
CA TYR A 211 -15.94 18.34 5.06
C TYR A 211 -16.20 19.51 6.02
N LEU A 212 -15.16 20.22 6.48
CA LEU A 212 -15.30 21.40 7.35
C LEU A 212 -15.18 22.71 6.55
N PRO A 213 -15.98 23.74 6.88
CA PRO A 213 -15.87 25.05 6.23
C PRO A 213 -14.52 25.72 6.51
N LEU A 214 -13.93 26.33 5.48
CA LEU A 214 -12.62 27.01 5.51
C LEU A 214 -12.55 28.24 6.44
N SER A 215 -13.67 28.67 7.02
CA SER A 215 -13.79 29.94 7.74
C SER A 215 -13.42 29.89 9.23
N SER A 216 -12.97 28.74 9.74
CA SER A 216 -12.56 28.61 11.15
C SER A 216 -11.32 27.73 11.26
N ALA A 217 -10.36 28.14 12.12
CA ALA A 217 -9.23 27.29 12.46
C ALA A 217 -9.80 25.97 13.04
N PRO A 218 -9.39 24.80 12.52
CA PRO A 218 -9.95 23.53 12.98
C PRO A 218 -9.62 23.33 14.46
N ASP A 219 -10.65 23.09 15.27
CA ASP A 219 -10.47 22.74 16.68
C ASP A 219 -9.58 21.49 16.79
N PRO A 220 -8.49 21.51 17.58
CA PRO A 220 -7.66 20.34 17.82
C PRO A 220 -8.40 19.25 18.61
N LEU A 221 -9.38 19.62 19.45
CA LEU A 221 -10.22 18.67 20.18
C LEU A 221 -11.45 18.34 19.34
N VAL A 222 -11.57 17.06 18.98
CA VAL A 222 -12.63 16.60 18.08
C VAL A 222 -13.45 15.51 18.75
N PRO A 223 -14.79 15.48 18.59
CA PRO A 223 -15.60 14.38 19.07
C PRO A 223 -15.13 13.04 18.50
N GLY A 224 -15.07 12.01 19.35
CA GLY A 224 -14.66 10.66 18.93
C GLY A 224 -15.50 10.10 17.77
N GLN A 225 -16.78 10.47 17.72
CA GLN A 225 -17.69 10.09 16.62
C GLN A 225 -17.19 10.57 15.24
N ALA A 226 -16.53 11.73 15.16
CA ALA A 226 -16.00 12.22 13.88
C ALA A 226 -14.88 11.30 13.34
N TYR A 227 -14.09 10.70 14.23
CA TYR A 227 -13.07 9.72 13.84
C TYR A 227 -13.69 8.41 13.36
N VAL A 228 -14.78 7.96 14.01
CA VAL A 228 -15.57 6.81 13.56
C VAL A 228 -16.15 7.06 12.16
N ASP A 229 -16.68 8.26 11.92
CA ASP A 229 -17.24 8.64 10.61
C ASP A 229 -16.16 8.68 9.53
N PHE A 230 -14.99 9.22 9.84
CA PHE A 230 -13.81 9.16 8.96
C PHE A 230 -13.47 7.72 8.57
N LEU A 231 -13.35 6.82 9.55
CA LEU A 231 -13.02 5.42 9.29
C LEU A 231 -14.13 4.68 8.53
N SER A 232 -15.37 5.14 8.63
CA SER A 232 -16.54 4.51 8.00
C SER A 232 -16.90 5.07 6.63
N ARG A 233 -16.45 6.28 6.28
CA ARG A 233 -16.85 7.00 5.06
C ARG A 233 -15.71 7.57 4.24
N GLY A 234 -14.59 7.93 4.87
CA GLY A 234 -13.41 8.50 4.21
C GLY A 234 -12.60 7.46 3.46
#